data_AF-A0A363D3T6-F1
#
_entry.id   AF-A0A363D3T6-F1
#
_cell.length_a   1.000
_cell.length_b   1.000
_cell.length_c   1.000
_cell.angle_alpha   90.00
_cell.angle_beta   90.00
_cell.angle_gamma   90.00
#
_symmetry.space_group_name_H-M   'P 1'
#
loop_
_entity.id
_entity.type
_entity.pdbx_description
1 polymer ?
#
loop_
_entity_poly.entity_id
_entity_poly.type
_entity_poly.pdbx_seq_one_letter_code
_entity_poly.pdbx_strand_id
1 'polypeptide(L)'
;MKRRELFSSLVSSFKKDEKQEKIIRPPYFKDEDIFFTNCKDCEGICATVCEENIIFIQEDFTPKLDFSSSGCTYCDKCAEACPNEVLTIEDKKRINIKIEIDVLSCLSWNKTMCFSCKDPCLDDAIDFLGMFRPSINDSCTSCGFCIKTCPTNAIKIVS
;
A
#
# COMPACT_ATOMS: atom_id res chain seq x y z
N MET A 1 -2.93 50.87 33.60
CA MET A 1 -4.40 50.66 33.59
C MET A 1 -4.65 49.16 33.44
N LYS A 2 -5.18 48.52 34.50
CA LYS A 2 -5.44 47.07 34.58
C LYS A 2 -6.69 46.69 33.80
N ARG A 3 -6.70 45.43 33.34
CA ARG A 3 -7.85 44.51 33.14
C ARG A 3 -8.86 44.86 32.02
N ARG A 4 -8.99 43.92 31.06
CA ARG A 4 -10.07 42.91 31.07
C ARG A 4 -9.90 41.86 29.97
N GLU A 5 -9.59 40.64 30.42
CA GLU A 5 -10.04 39.37 29.83
C GLU A 5 -11.56 39.41 29.58
N LEU A 6 -12.03 38.99 28.40
CA LEU A 6 -13.36 38.38 28.23
C LEU A 6 -13.34 37.40 27.03
N PHE A 7 -13.43 36.10 27.36
CA PHE A 7 -14.33 35.05 26.84
C PHE A 7 -14.66 35.01 25.33
N SER A 8 -14.87 33.87 24.68
CA SER A 8 -14.76 32.45 24.99
C SER A 8 -15.27 31.70 23.74
N SER A 9 -14.84 30.45 23.61
CA SER A 9 -15.68 29.37 23.07
C SER A 9 -16.14 29.47 21.61
N LEU A 10 -15.26 29.12 20.66
CA LEU A 10 -15.64 28.33 19.48
C LEU A 10 -14.46 27.42 19.07
N VAL A 11 -13.98 26.58 20.00
CA VAL A 11 -13.25 25.37 19.59
C VAL A 11 -14.33 24.34 19.24
N SER A 12 -14.88 24.47 18.03
CA SER A 12 -15.60 23.36 17.43
C SER A 12 -14.58 22.24 17.31
N SER A 13 -14.81 21.19 18.07
CA SER A 13 -14.11 19.92 18.00
C SER A 13 -14.02 19.49 16.54
N PHE A 14 -12.89 19.80 15.89
CA PHE A 14 -12.45 19.12 14.70
C PHE A 14 -12.10 17.71 15.17
N LYS A 15 -13.13 16.86 15.28
CA LYS A 15 -12.92 15.42 15.20
C LYS A 15 -12.39 15.17 13.80
N LYS A 16 -11.06 15.24 13.69
CA LYS A 16 -10.34 14.67 12.58
C LYS A 16 -10.69 13.18 12.66
N ASP A 17 -11.57 12.73 11.78
CA ASP A 17 -11.79 11.31 11.58
C ASP A 17 -10.42 10.73 11.23
N GLU A 18 -9.73 10.15 12.22
CA GLU A 18 -8.53 9.37 12.01
C GLU A 18 -8.98 8.14 11.23
N LYS A 19 -8.98 8.28 9.91
CA LYS A 19 -9.18 7.19 8.96
C LYS A 19 -8.07 6.18 9.27
N GLN A 20 -8.39 5.13 10.03
CA GLN A 20 -7.44 4.06 10.35
C GLN A 20 -6.83 3.56 9.05
N GLU A 21 -5.50 3.68 8.93
CA GLU A 21 -4.79 3.21 7.75
C GLU A 21 -4.93 1.69 7.66
N LYS A 22 -5.49 1.20 6.54
CA LYS A 22 -5.60 -0.24 6.29
C LYS A 22 -4.19 -0.82 6.20
N ILE A 23 -3.89 -1.77 7.07
CA ILE A 23 -2.62 -2.47 7.07
C ILE A 23 -2.57 -3.42 5.87
N ILE A 24 -1.52 -3.30 5.07
CA ILE A 24 -1.30 -4.13 3.89
C ILE A 24 -0.39 -5.28 4.29
N ARG A 25 -0.80 -6.52 4.00
CA ARG A 25 -0.06 -7.72 4.40
C ARG A 25 0.71 -8.33 3.21
N PRO A 26 1.82 -9.06 3.45
CA PRO A 26 2.49 -9.84 2.43
C PRO A 26 1.55 -10.84 1.72
N PRO A 27 1.82 -11.25 0.47
CA PRO A 27 0.88 -12.06 -0.32
C PRO A 27 0.83 -13.57 0.00
N TYR A 28 1.42 -14.04 1.09
CA TYR A 28 1.72 -15.46 1.32
C TYR A 28 1.04 -16.07 2.54
N PHE A 29 0.07 -15.38 3.15
CA PHE A 29 -0.64 -15.91 4.32
C PHE A 29 -2.00 -16.48 3.91
N LYS A 30 -2.39 -17.58 4.53
CA LYS A 30 -3.70 -18.20 4.31
C LYS A 30 -4.85 -17.32 4.79
N ASP A 31 -4.85 -17.04 6.08
CA ASP A 31 -5.95 -16.46 6.84
C ASP A 31 -5.44 -15.46 7.89
N GLU A 32 -6.20 -14.40 8.16
CA GLU A 32 -5.78 -13.34 9.08
C GLU A 32 -5.67 -13.86 10.53
N ASP A 33 -6.55 -14.77 10.98
CA ASP A 33 -6.55 -15.28 12.36
C ASP A 33 -5.28 -16.09 12.65
N ILE A 34 -4.90 -16.96 11.70
CA ILE A 34 -3.65 -17.74 11.78
C ILE A 34 -2.44 -16.80 11.74
N PHE A 35 -2.49 -15.78 10.88
CA PHE A 35 -1.42 -14.80 10.74
C PHE A 35 -1.16 -14.07 12.07
N PHE A 36 -2.18 -13.58 12.76
CA PHE A 36 -2.01 -12.85 14.02
C PHE A 36 -1.58 -13.73 15.20
N THR A 37 -1.87 -15.02 15.16
CA THR A 37 -1.55 -15.94 16.25
C THR A 37 -0.10 -16.41 16.15
N ASN A 38 0.35 -16.79 14.96
CA ASN A 38 1.62 -17.50 14.78
C ASN A 38 2.77 -16.60 14.27
N CYS A 39 2.47 -15.39 13.75
CA CYS A 39 3.50 -14.51 13.20
C CYS A 39 4.30 -13.77 14.28
N LYS A 40 3.73 -13.60 15.47
CA LYS A 40 4.28 -12.75 16.53
C LYS A 40 5.52 -13.32 17.22
N ASP A 41 5.76 -14.62 17.03
CA ASP A 41 6.83 -15.37 17.70
C ASP A 41 8.09 -15.49 16.84
N CYS A 42 8.40 -14.51 15.98
CA CYS A 42 9.63 -14.48 15.19
C CYS A 42 10.26 -13.08 15.14
N GLU A 43 11.56 -13.02 14.88
CA GLU A 43 12.34 -11.76 14.82
C GLU A 43 12.08 -10.93 13.56
N GLY A 44 11.07 -11.28 12.75
CA GLY A 44 10.73 -10.53 11.54
C GLY A 44 11.68 -10.75 10.36
N ILE A 45 12.26 -11.95 10.22
CA ILE A 45 13.21 -12.34 9.16
C ILE A 45 12.71 -11.97 7.75
N CYS A 46 11.38 -12.05 7.53
CA CYS A 46 10.74 -11.65 6.27
C CYS A 46 11.08 -10.21 5.84
N ALA A 47 11.28 -9.29 6.79
CA ALA A 47 11.70 -7.92 6.51
C ALA A 47 13.15 -7.86 6.02
N THR A 48 14.05 -8.64 6.61
CA THR A 48 15.49 -8.67 6.29
C THR A 48 15.76 -9.24 4.89
N VAL A 49 14.97 -10.21 4.44
CA VAL A 49 15.15 -10.84 3.11
C VAL A 49 14.47 -10.08 1.98
N CYS A 50 13.72 -9.03 2.28
CA CYS A 50 13.02 -8.23 1.28
C CYS A 50 13.96 -7.24 0.58
N GLU A 51 14.43 -7.59 -0.61
CA GLU A 51 15.34 -6.72 -1.39
C GLU A 51 14.74 -5.36 -1.75
N GLU A 52 13.41 -5.29 -1.88
CA GLU A 52 12.67 -4.06 -2.16
C GLU A 52 12.51 -3.16 -0.91
N ASN A 53 12.86 -3.65 0.27
CA ASN A 53 12.76 -2.93 1.55
C ASN A 53 11.35 -2.35 1.83
N ILE A 54 10.31 -3.10 1.45
CA ILE A 54 8.90 -2.70 1.63
C ILE A 54 8.21 -3.40 2.81
N ILE A 55 8.86 -4.39 3.44
CA ILE A 55 8.30 -5.11 4.59
C ILE A 55 8.78 -4.45 5.88
N PHE A 56 7.85 -4.01 6.72
CA PHE A 56 8.11 -3.39 8.02
C PHE A 56 7.42 -4.17 9.14
N ILE A 57 8.14 -4.44 10.23
CA ILE A 57 7.55 -5.08 11.41
C ILE A 57 6.85 -4.01 12.26
N GLN A 58 5.59 -4.25 12.59
CA GLN A 58 4.77 -3.34 13.39
C GLN A 58 4.96 -3.57 14.89
N GLU A 59 4.36 -2.71 15.72
CA GLU A 59 4.36 -2.84 17.18
C GLU A 59 3.68 -4.13 17.66
N ASP A 60 2.76 -4.69 16.88
CA ASP A 60 2.11 -5.97 17.16
C ASP A 60 2.93 -7.19 16.69
N PHE A 61 4.21 -6.97 16.31
CA PHE A 61 5.17 -7.95 15.80
C PHE A 61 4.81 -8.58 14.45
N THR A 62 3.83 -8.04 13.73
CA THR A 62 3.44 -8.57 12.42
C THR A 62 3.99 -7.72 11.26
N PRO A 63 4.31 -8.31 10.09
CA PRO A 63 4.81 -7.57 8.94
C PRO A 63 3.68 -6.82 8.21
N LYS A 64 3.96 -5.59 7.81
CA LYS A 64 3.17 -4.81 6.85
C LYS A 64 3.98 -4.48 5.60
N LEU A 65 3.29 -4.28 4.48
CA LEU A 65 3.84 -3.71 3.26
C LEU A 65 3.68 -2.18 3.26
N ASP A 66 4.71 -1.47 2.82
CA ASP A 66 4.72 -0.03 2.56
C ASP A 66 5.27 0.23 1.15
N PHE A 67 4.44 0.82 0.29
CA PHE A 67 4.78 1.08 -1.12
C PHE A 67 5.29 2.52 -1.37
N SER A 68 5.70 3.23 -0.32
CA SER A 68 6.23 4.60 -0.42
C SER A 68 7.62 4.68 -1.06
N SER A 69 8.33 3.56 -1.16
CA SER A 69 9.69 3.45 -1.73
C SER A 69 9.77 2.53 -2.95
N SER A 70 9.02 1.42 -2.99
CA SER A 70 9.04 0.44 -4.07
C SER A 70 7.73 -0.38 -4.13
N GLY A 71 7.72 -1.48 -4.88
CA GLY A 71 6.64 -2.46 -4.98
C GLY A 71 7.09 -3.88 -4.63
N CYS A 72 6.12 -4.81 -4.53
CA CYS A 72 6.37 -6.22 -4.31
C CYS A 72 6.63 -6.94 -5.64
N THR A 73 7.76 -7.65 -5.74
CA THR A 73 8.13 -8.45 -6.91
C THR A 73 7.54 -9.86 -6.91
N TYR A 74 6.84 -10.27 -5.85
CA TYR A 74 6.36 -11.64 -5.67
C TYR A 74 7.47 -12.71 -5.78
N CYS A 75 8.67 -12.39 -5.26
CA CYS A 75 9.88 -13.21 -5.37
C CYS A 75 9.98 -14.39 -4.39
N ASP A 76 8.91 -14.69 -3.63
CA ASP A 76 8.81 -15.82 -2.68
C ASP A 76 9.77 -15.80 -1.46
N LYS A 77 10.85 -15.02 -1.47
CA LYS A 77 11.88 -14.98 -0.40
C LYS A 77 11.33 -14.79 1.02
N CYS A 78 10.30 -13.95 1.21
CA CYS A 78 9.72 -13.74 2.54
C CYS A 78 8.89 -14.93 3.05
N ALA A 79 8.34 -15.75 2.14
CA ALA A 79 7.68 -17.00 2.49
C ALA A 79 8.72 -18.09 2.79
N GLU A 80 9.74 -18.24 1.93
CA GLU A 80 10.83 -19.21 2.12
C GLU A 80 11.57 -19.02 3.45
N ALA A 81 11.74 -17.77 3.89
CA ALA A 81 12.43 -17.44 5.13
C ALA A 81 11.53 -17.48 6.38
N CYS A 82 10.23 -17.80 6.26
CA CYS A 82 9.30 -17.76 7.38
C CYS A 82 9.45 -19.02 8.27
N PRO A 83 9.97 -18.91 9.50
CA PRO A 83 10.26 -20.09 10.33
C PRO A 83 8.99 -20.74 10.90
N ASN A 84 7.89 -19.98 11.00
CA ASN A 84 6.64 -20.42 11.62
C ASN A 84 5.59 -20.85 10.60
N GLU A 85 5.97 -20.95 9.31
CA GLU A 85 5.08 -21.35 8.21
C GLU A 85 3.80 -20.51 8.12
N VAL A 86 3.88 -19.24 8.54
CA VAL A 86 2.77 -18.28 8.44
C VAL A 86 2.69 -17.68 7.04
N LEU A 87 3.85 -17.44 6.45
CA LEU A 87 4.00 -17.09 5.05
C LEU A 87 4.46 -18.36 4.33
N THR A 88 3.66 -18.87 3.40
CA THR A 88 3.94 -20.09 2.63
C THR A 88 3.78 -19.82 1.14
N ILE A 89 4.50 -20.56 0.30
CA ILE A 89 4.41 -20.42 -1.16
C ILE A 89 3.05 -20.94 -1.64
N GLU A 90 2.49 -21.94 -0.95
CA GLU A 90 1.20 -22.55 -1.23
C GLU A 90 0.05 -21.55 -1.08
N ASP A 91 0.18 -20.58 -0.17
CA ASP A 91 -0.81 -19.53 0.08
C ASP A 91 -0.57 -18.25 -0.75
N LYS A 92 0.30 -18.30 -1.76
CA LYS A 92 0.58 -17.16 -2.66
C LYS A 92 -0.71 -16.68 -3.34
N LYS A 93 -1.06 -15.42 -3.09
CA LYS A 93 -2.23 -14.73 -3.66
C LYS A 93 -1.90 -13.28 -4.01
N ARG A 94 -2.80 -12.59 -4.73
CA ARG A 94 -2.65 -11.14 -4.95
C ARG A 94 -2.70 -10.41 -3.62
N ILE A 95 -1.93 -9.34 -3.47
CA ILE A 95 -1.99 -8.48 -2.29
C ILE A 95 -3.42 -7.94 -2.14
N ASN A 96 -4.00 -8.11 -0.95
CA ASN A 96 -5.41 -7.87 -0.67
C ASN A 96 -5.76 -6.37 -0.51
N ILE A 97 -5.50 -5.61 -1.56
CA ILE A 97 -5.87 -4.21 -1.71
C ILE A 97 -6.38 -3.95 -3.12
N LYS A 98 -7.15 -2.88 -3.27
CA LYS A 98 -7.49 -2.33 -4.58
C LYS A 98 -6.68 -1.05 -4.80
N ILE A 99 -6.14 -0.91 -6.00
CA ILE A 99 -5.45 0.29 -6.45
C ILE A 99 -6.36 1.00 -7.46
N GLU A 100 -6.50 2.31 -7.33
CA GLU A 100 -7.29 3.16 -8.22
C GLU A 100 -6.49 4.39 -8.68
N ILE A 101 -6.90 4.96 -9.82
CA ILE A 101 -6.35 6.21 -10.33
C ILE A 101 -7.33 7.33 -9.98
N ASP A 102 -6.90 8.27 -9.15
CA ASP A 102 -7.62 9.52 -8.95
C ASP A 102 -7.50 10.39 -10.20
N VAL A 103 -8.58 10.46 -10.97
CA VAL A 103 -8.65 11.18 -12.24
C VAL A 103 -8.43 12.69 -12.08
N LEU A 104 -8.71 13.26 -10.91
CA LEU A 104 -8.55 14.70 -10.67
C LEU A 104 -7.08 15.09 -10.49
N SER A 105 -6.27 14.22 -9.87
CA SER A 105 -4.83 14.47 -9.66
C SER A 105 -3.93 13.84 -10.73
N CYS A 106 -4.46 12.94 -11.56
CA CYS A 106 -3.67 12.28 -12.61
C CYS A 106 -3.33 13.25 -13.77
N LEU A 107 -2.03 13.44 -14.05
CA LEU A 107 -1.55 14.28 -15.15
C LEU A 107 -2.15 13.90 -16.52
N SER A 108 -2.22 12.59 -16.81
CA SER A 108 -2.72 12.09 -18.09
C SER A 108 -4.21 12.37 -18.30
N TRP A 109 -5.00 12.23 -17.23
CA TRP A 109 -6.41 12.68 -17.23
C TRP A 109 -6.54 14.19 -17.36
N ASN A 110 -5.54 14.95 -16.92
CA ASN A 110 -5.46 16.42 -16.98
C ASN A 110 -4.61 16.93 -18.17
N LYS A 111 -4.69 16.26 -19.32
CA LYS A 111 -4.13 16.70 -20.62
C LYS A 111 -2.60 16.83 -20.67
N THR A 112 -1.88 16.19 -19.74
CA THR A 112 -0.43 16.12 -19.74
C THR A 112 0.01 14.69 -20.05
N MET A 113 0.78 14.49 -21.13
CA MET A 113 1.31 13.16 -21.48
C MET A 113 2.14 12.58 -20.32
N CYS A 114 1.70 11.45 -19.76
CA CYS A 114 2.34 10.81 -18.63
C CYS A 114 2.10 9.30 -18.68
N PHE A 115 3.18 8.52 -18.72
CA PHE A 115 3.16 7.05 -18.74
C PHE A 115 3.84 6.45 -17.50
N SER A 116 4.16 7.25 -16.48
CA SER A 116 4.96 6.83 -15.33
C SER A 116 4.40 5.61 -14.59
N CYS A 117 3.08 5.42 -14.55
CA CYS A 117 2.45 4.25 -13.94
C CYS A 117 2.44 3.01 -14.83
N LYS A 118 2.52 3.18 -16.17
CA LYS A 118 2.56 2.09 -17.15
C LYS A 118 3.92 1.44 -17.20
N ASP A 119 4.99 2.24 -17.24
CA ASP A 119 6.37 1.75 -17.42
C ASP A 119 6.80 0.68 -16.40
N PRO A 120 6.50 0.80 -15.09
CA PRO A 120 6.87 -0.24 -14.13
C PRO A 120 5.80 -1.33 -13.95
N CYS A 121 4.71 -1.30 -14.70
CA CYS A 121 3.64 -2.29 -14.58
C CYS A 121 3.96 -3.54 -15.40
N LEU A 122 4.62 -4.51 -14.77
CA LEU A 122 5.02 -5.78 -15.40
C LEU A 122 3.84 -6.69 -15.78
N ASP A 123 2.67 -6.50 -15.14
CA ASP A 123 1.46 -7.30 -15.37
C ASP A 123 0.59 -6.74 -16.52
N ASP A 124 1.06 -5.72 -17.23
CA ASP A 124 0.32 -5.01 -18.28
C ASP A 124 -1.08 -4.53 -17.84
N ALA A 125 -1.21 -4.17 -16.56
CA ALA A 125 -2.48 -3.85 -15.94
C ALA A 125 -2.96 -2.40 -16.15
N ILE A 126 -2.15 -1.55 -16.77
CA ILE A 126 -2.51 -0.17 -17.12
C ILE A 126 -2.86 -0.11 -18.61
N ASP A 127 -4.14 0.12 -18.90
CA ASP A 127 -4.65 0.39 -20.25
C ASP A 127 -4.80 1.89 -20.47
N PHE A 128 -4.76 2.33 -21.73
CA PHE A 128 -5.08 3.72 -22.10
C PHE A 128 -6.31 3.75 -22.99
N LEU A 129 -7.38 4.35 -22.47
CA LEU A 129 -8.58 4.65 -23.25
C LEU A 129 -8.32 5.86 -24.14
N GLY A 130 -8.26 5.65 -25.45
CA GLY A 130 -7.79 6.67 -26.38
C GLY A 130 -6.30 6.94 -26.18
N MET A 131 -5.87 8.21 -26.27
CA MET A 131 -4.44 8.53 -26.23
C MET A 131 -3.88 8.76 -24.81
N PHE A 132 -4.71 9.16 -23.84
CA PHE A 132 -4.21 9.74 -22.57
C PHE A 132 -5.00 9.35 -21.31
N ARG A 133 -5.98 8.46 -21.37
CA ARG A 133 -6.81 8.17 -20.17
C ARG A 133 -6.46 6.80 -19.59
N PRO A 134 -5.55 6.73 -18.60
CA PRO A 134 -5.18 5.45 -18.01
C PRO A 134 -6.35 4.87 -17.21
N SER A 135 -6.50 3.55 -17.28
CA SER A 135 -7.39 2.72 -16.45
C SER A 135 -6.66 1.47 -15.99
N ILE A 136 -7.03 0.94 -14.82
CA ILE A 136 -6.47 -0.30 -14.28
C ILE A 136 -7.42 -1.45 -14.62
N ASN A 137 -6.90 -2.53 -15.20
CA ASN A 137 -7.65 -3.74 -15.54
C ASN A 137 -7.43 -4.88 -14.52
N ASP A 138 -8.07 -6.03 -14.77
CA ASP A 138 -8.08 -7.18 -13.86
C ASP A 138 -6.75 -7.95 -13.79
N SER A 139 -5.77 -7.65 -14.63
CA SER A 139 -4.42 -8.21 -14.51
C SER A 139 -3.64 -7.61 -13.34
N CYS A 140 -4.12 -6.52 -12.74
CA CYS A 140 -3.45 -5.86 -11.63
C CYS A 140 -3.26 -6.82 -10.43
N THR A 141 -2.01 -7.03 -10.06
CA THR A 141 -1.63 -7.82 -8.89
C THR A 141 -1.57 -6.99 -7.61
N SER A 142 -1.82 -5.69 -7.68
CA SER A 142 -1.62 -4.77 -6.54
C SER A 142 -0.17 -4.75 -6.01
N CYS A 143 0.82 -4.99 -6.88
CA CYS A 143 2.25 -4.99 -6.55
C CYS A 143 2.77 -3.64 -6.01
N GLY A 144 2.09 -2.53 -6.31
CA GLY A 144 2.41 -1.22 -5.74
C GLY A 144 3.51 -0.42 -6.46
N PHE A 145 4.22 -0.98 -7.45
CA PHE A 145 5.27 -0.25 -8.18
C PHE A 145 4.79 1.06 -8.84
N CYS A 146 3.52 1.11 -9.27
CA CYS A 146 2.92 2.30 -9.85
C CYS A 146 2.68 3.44 -8.84
N ILE A 147 2.68 3.15 -7.53
CA ILE A 147 2.37 4.13 -6.48
C ILE A 147 3.52 5.15 -6.38
N LYS A 148 4.74 4.67 -6.16
CA LYS A 148 5.92 5.52 -5.97
C LYS A 148 6.27 6.36 -7.19
N THR A 149 6.19 5.77 -8.39
CA THR A 149 6.54 6.45 -9.65
C THR A 149 5.57 7.59 -10.01
N CYS A 150 4.37 7.63 -9.42
CA CYS A 150 3.35 8.61 -9.79
C CYS A 150 3.74 10.03 -9.31
N PRO A 151 4.04 10.97 -10.22
CA PRO A 151 4.58 12.28 -9.83
C PRO A 151 3.59 13.15 -9.05
N THR A 152 2.29 12.86 -9.15
CA THR A 152 1.21 13.59 -8.46
C THR A 152 0.53 12.77 -7.38
N ASN A 153 1.07 11.59 -7.04
CA ASN A 153 0.45 10.64 -6.11
C ASN A 153 -1.02 10.30 -6.46
N ALA A 154 -1.35 10.27 -7.75
CA ALA A 154 -2.71 9.98 -8.22
C ALA A 154 -3.09 8.50 -8.11
N ILE A 155 -2.12 7.61 -7.94
CA ILE A 155 -2.38 6.20 -7.67
C ILE A 155 -2.69 6.04 -6.19
N LYS A 156 -3.90 5.59 -5.87
CA LYS A 156 -4.42 5.46 -4.50
C LYS A 156 -4.70 4.02 -4.16
N ILE A 157 -4.44 3.67 -2.90
CA ILE A 157 -4.92 2.43 -2.31
C ILE A 157 -6.30 2.73 -1.75
N VAL A 158 -7.30 1.96 -2.19
CA VAL A 158 -8.66 2.05 -1.68
C VAL A 158 -8.98 0.78 -0.88
N SER A 159 -9.47 1.01 0.33
CA SER A 159 -9.83 0.01 1.33
C SER A 159 -11.31 -0.30 1.30
#